data_AF-A0A1A2WKL9-F1
#
_entry.id   AF-A0A1A2WKL9-F1
#
_cell.length_a   1.000
_cell.length_b   1.000
_cell.length_c   1.000
_cell.angle_alpha   90.00
_cell.angle_beta   90.00
_cell.angle_gamma   90.00
#
_symmetry.space_group_name_H-M   'P 1'
#
loop_
_entity.id
_entity.type
_entity.pdbx_description
1 polymer ?
#
loop_
_entity_poly.entity_id
_entity_poly.type
_entity_poly.pdbx_seq_one_letter_code
_entity_poly.pdbx_strand_id
1 'polypeptide(L)'
;MAAFGSALVGLDADKRLGLEGEPVPTTQQFELLGDEGTSELFALPADVYVLAAMNEADTSVEPLDVAFLRRFAPYRLEPQPTVLRAHLGLPGSQAALKDKPENSLDVYEALVQGWEVLNKAILLARGGAYQLGHGALMHRAASQSSMAAAKEYALEAWATIRGHLDEVFFGDTRAMIDILRAEDVASPYSVEESVFAGQSVSRIVGPNRLDGEQLYRLLFLIVDS
;
A
#
# COMPACT_ATOMS: atom_id res chain seq x y z
N MET A 1 -15.48 5.14 -18.30
CA MET A 1 -16.09 6.44 -18.69
C MET A 1 -17.61 6.39 -18.88
N ALA A 2 -18.22 5.22 -19.15
CA ALA A 2 -19.66 5.07 -19.39
C ALA A 2 -20.59 5.38 -18.19
N ALA A 3 -20.09 5.32 -16.94
CA ALA A 3 -20.95 5.43 -15.75
C ALA A 3 -21.50 6.84 -15.48
N PHE A 4 -20.75 7.90 -15.82
CA PHE A 4 -21.17 9.28 -15.54
C PHE A 4 -21.72 10.04 -16.74
N GLY A 5 -21.48 9.57 -17.98
CA GLY A 5 -22.05 10.16 -19.20
C GLY A 5 -22.07 11.70 -19.22
N SER A 6 -23.25 12.26 -19.43
CA SER A 6 -23.54 13.71 -19.42
C SER A 6 -23.49 14.35 -18.03
N ALA A 7 -23.70 13.57 -16.95
CA ALA A 7 -23.65 14.04 -15.57
C ALA A 7 -22.24 14.49 -15.13
N LEU A 8 -21.20 14.08 -15.86
CA LEU A 8 -19.82 14.42 -15.57
C LEU A 8 -19.58 15.93 -15.47
N VAL A 9 -20.28 16.74 -16.28
CA VAL A 9 -20.13 18.19 -16.29
C VAL A 9 -20.68 18.84 -15.02
N GLY A 10 -21.71 18.24 -14.39
CA GLY A 10 -22.31 18.73 -13.16
C GLY A 10 -21.50 18.41 -11.89
N LEU A 11 -20.46 17.57 -11.97
CA LEU A 11 -19.63 17.24 -10.81
C LEU A 11 -18.81 18.44 -10.31
N ASP A 12 -18.45 19.36 -11.22
CA ASP A 12 -17.73 20.58 -10.90
C ASP A 12 -18.58 21.46 -9.96
N ALA A 13 -18.01 21.90 -8.83
CA ALA A 13 -18.77 22.57 -7.77
C ALA A 13 -19.47 23.86 -8.25
N ASP A 14 -18.88 24.59 -9.21
CA ASP A 14 -19.46 25.80 -9.80
C ASP A 14 -20.59 25.52 -10.79
N LYS A 15 -20.78 24.26 -11.22
CA LYS A 15 -21.81 23.84 -12.18
C LYS A 15 -23.06 23.26 -11.54
N ARG A 16 -23.12 23.24 -10.22
CA ARG A 16 -24.25 22.71 -9.43
C ARG A 16 -25.36 23.75 -9.24
N LEU A 17 -26.47 23.32 -8.65
CA LEU A 17 -27.51 24.23 -8.15
C LEU A 17 -26.95 25.10 -7.01
N GLY A 18 -27.61 26.24 -6.74
CA GLY A 18 -27.36 27.05 -5.56
C GLY A 18 -27.75 26.31 -4.27
N LEU A 19 -27.35 26.88 -3.12
CA LEU A 19 -27.64 26.30 -1.79
C LEU A 19 -29.14 26.14 -1.50
N GLU A 20 -29.98 26.95 -2.15
CA GLU A 20 -31.44 26.90 -2.01
C GLU A 20 -32.11 26.00 -3.06
N GLY A 21 -31.32 25.29 -3.88
CA GLY A 21 -31.84 24.40 -4.94
C GLY A 21 -32.14 25.10 -6.26
N GLU A 22 -31.89 26.40 -6.37
CA GLU A 22 -32.17 27.18 -7.57
C GLU A 22 -31.01 27.14 -8.60
N PRO A 23 -31.28 27.14 -9.91
CA PRO A 23 -30.25 27.30 -10.92
C PRO A 23 -29.54 28.65 -10.82
N VAL A 24 -28.21 28.64 -10.90
CA VAL A 24 -27.34 29.82 -10.99
C VAL A 24 -26.78 29.95 -12.43
N PRO A 25 -26.20 31.10 -12.85
CA PRO A 25 -25.75 31.30 -14.23
C PRO A 25 -24.75 30.25 -14.76
N THR A 26 -24.04 29.57 -13.87
CA THR A 26 -23.06 28.54 -14.19
C THR A 26 -23.62 27.12 -14.12
N THR A 27 -24.85 26.92 -13.63
CA THR A 27 -25.46 25.60 -13.48
C THR A 27 -25.52 24.87 -14.81
N GLN A 28 -25.09 23.60 -14.80
CA GLN A 28 -25.17 22.71 -15.96
C GLN A 28 -26.20 21.63 -15.68
N GLN A 29 -27.10 21.44 -16.64
CA GLN A 29 -28.10 20.39 -16.61
C GLN A 29 -27.69 19.26 -17.55
N PHE A 30 -28.15 18.06 -17.22
CA PHE A 30 -27.97 16.87 -18.05
C PHE A 30 -29.25 16.06 -18.04
N GLU A 31 -29.44 15.28 -19.11
CA GLU A 31 -30.61 14.42 -19.26
C GLU A 31 -30.50 13.17 -18.40
N LEU A 32 -31.57 12.86 -17.69
CA LEU A 32 -31.82 11.61 -16.99
C LEU A 32 -33.11 10.98 -17.52
N LEU A 33 -33.23 9.67 -17.38
CA LEU A 33 -34.47 8.95 -17.67
C LEU A 33 -35.37 9.04 -16.43
N GLY A 34 -36.51 9.72 -16.56
CA GLY A 34 -37.53 9.78 -15.52
C GLY A 34 -38.30 8.46 -15.37
N ASP A 35 -39.15 8.39 -14.36
CA ASP A 35 -39.89 7.17 -13.99
C ASP A 35 -40.83 6.66 -15.10
N GLU A 36 -41.28 7.55 -15.98
CA GLU A 36 -42.14 7.21 -17.14
C GLU A 36 -41.33 6.89 -18.41
N GLY A 37 -40.00 6.83 -18.33
CA GLY A 37 -39.13 6.60 -19.49
C GLY A 37 -38.95 7.84 -20.38
N THR A 38 -39.34 9.02 -19.90
CA THR A 38 -39.13 10.31 -20.57
C THR A 38 -37.78 10.92 -20.18
N SER A 39 -37.18 11.70 -21.09
CA SER A 39 -35.97 12.46 -20.78
C SER A 39 -36.33 13.69 -19.92
N GLU A 40 -35.65 13.85 -18.79
CA GLU A 40 -35.81 14.95 -17.85
C GLU A 40 -34.48 15.67 -17.62
N LEU A 41 -34.52 17.01 -17.54
CA LEU A 41 -33.33 17.80 -17.23
C LEU A 41 -33.08 17.83 -15.73
N PHE A 42 -31.89 17.42 -15.33
CA PHE A 42 -31.46 17.35 -13.95
C PHE A 42 -30.15 18.14 -13.74
N ALA A 43 -30.01 18.75 -12.57
CA ALA A 43 -28.76 19.38 -12.12
C ALA A 43 -28.42 18.88 -10.72
N LEU A 44 -27.12 18.69 -10.45
CA LEU A 44 -26.67 18.21 -9.15
C LEU A 44 -26.88 19.28 -8.05
N PRO A 45 -27.42 18.91 -6.88
CA PRO A 45 -27.49 19.80 -5.72
C PRO A 45 -26.11 20.19 -5.17
N ALA A 46 -26.04 21.35 -4.51
CA ALA A 46 -24.81 21.85 -3.90
C ALA A 46 -24.30 20.97 -2.74
N ASP A 47 -25.22 20.28 -2.05
CA ASP A 47 -24.99 19.51 -0.83
C ASP A 47 -24.71 18.01 -1.07
N VAL A 48 -24.52 17.60 -2.33
CA VAL A 48 -24.09 16.24 -2.68
C VAL A 48 -22.56 16.15 -2.70
N TYR A 49 -22.00 15.27 -1.88
CA TYR A 49 -20.56 14.99 -1.86
C TYR A 49 -20.26 13.60 -2.38
N VAL A 50 -19.31 13.49 -3.30
CA VAL A 50 -18.84 12.21 -3.86
C VAL A 50 -17.47 11.92 -3.27
N LEU A 51 -17.38 10.90 -2.43
CA LEU A 51 -16.12 10.37 -1.92
C LEU A 51 -15.79 9.07 -2.67
N ALA A 52 -14.61 9.01 -3.27
CA ALA A 52 -14.12 7.85 -4.00
C ALA A 52 -12.78 7.39 -3.41
N ALA A 53 -12.56 6.09 -3.40
CA ALA A 53 -11.26 5.47 -3.09
C ALA A 53 -10.74 4.78 -4.35
N MET A 54 -9.47 4.99 -4.67
CA MET A 54 -8.83 4.43 -5.85
C MET A 54 -7.53 3.74 -5.42
N ASN A 55 -7.31 2.52 -5.90
CA ASN A 55 -6.02 1.86 -5.81
C ASN A 55 -5.15 2.31 -7.00
N GLU A 56 -4.10 3.08 -6.73
CA GLU A 56 -3.20 3.59 -7.77
C GLU A 56 -2.22 2.53 -8.29
N ALA A 57 -1.99 1.44 -7.56
CA ALA A 57 -1.04 0.38 -7.96
C ALA A 57 -1.57 -0.48 -9.11
N ASP A 58 -2.89 -0.57 -9.26
CA ASP A 58 -3.54 -1.43 -10.23
C ASP A 58 -3.67 -0.73 -11.59
N THR A 59 -2.78 -1.07 -12.51
CA THR A 59 -2.77 -0.55 -13.89
C THR A 59 -3.73 -1.30 -14.82
N SER A 60 -4.51 -2.27 -14.32
CA SER A 60 -5.47 -3.03 -15.14
C SER A 60 -6.75 -2.24 -15.46
N VAL A 61 -7.00 -1.13 -14.74
CA VAL A 61 -8.11 -0.23 -15.01
C VAL A 61 -7.75 0.66 -16.20
N GLU A 62 -8.66 0.78 -17.18
CA GLU A 62 -8.52 1.75 -18.27
C GLU A 62 -8.10 3.11 -17.71
N PRO A 63 -7.08 3.77 -18.28
CA PRO A 63 -6.60 5.03 -17.76
C PRO A 63 -7.78 6.01 -17.64
N LEU A 64 -8.07 6.41 -16.41
CA LEU A 64 -9.12 7.39 -16.13
C LEU A 64 -8.76 8.68 -16.89
N ASP A 65 -9.71 9.15 -17.69
CA ASP A 65 -9.54 10.36 -18.47
C ASP A 65 -9.21 11.54 -17.54
N VAL A 66 -8.23 12.34 -17.96
CA VAL A 66 -7.83 13.59 -17.31
C VAL A 66 -9.03 14.51 -17.09
N ALA A 67 -10.01 14.50 -18.00
CA ALA A 67 -11.26 15.24 -17.84
C ALA A 67 -12.09 14.75 -16.64
N PHE A 68 -12.07 13.46 -16.31
CA PHE A 68 -12.72 12.93 -15.11
C PHE A 68 -11.94 13.32 -13.85
N LEU A 69 -10.62 13.09 -13.85
CA LEU A 69 -9.77 13.32 -12.68
C LEU A 69 -9.76 14.78 -12.21
N ARG A 70 -9.79 15.77 -13.11
CA ARG A 70 -9.78 17.20 -12.74
C ARG A 70 -11.01 17.66 -11.93
N ARG A 71 -12.06 16.84 -11.86
CA ARG A 71 -13.32 17.14 -11.15
C ARG A 71 -13.34 16.62 -9.72
N PHE A 72 -12.31 15.86 -9.35
CA PHE A 72 -12.07 15.40 -7.99
C PHE A 72 -10.87 16.14 -7.42
N ALA A 73 -10.91 16.45 -6.13
CA ALA A 73 -9.73 16.84 -5.39
C ALA A 73 -9.01 15.57 -4.92
N PRO A 74 -7.84 15.21 -5.47
CA PRO A 74 -7.15 14.01 -5.05
C PRO A 74 -6.60 14.19 -3.64
N TYR A 75 -6.78 13.17 -2.80
CA TYR A 75 -6.14 13.08 -1.50
C TYR A 75 -5.39 11.76 -1.40
N ARG A 76 -4.06 11.84 -1.35
CA ARG A 76 -3.22 10.66 -1.30
C ARG A 76 -3.14 10.12 0.13
N LEU A 77 -3.53 8.86 0.31
CA LEU A 77 -3.31 8.13 1.55
C LEU A 77 -1.91 7.52 1.51
N GLU A 78 -0.99 8.09 2.26
CA GLU A 78 0.39 7.60 2.35
C GLU A 78 0.55 6.60 3.51
N PRO A 79 1.54 5.69 3.45
CA PRO A 79 1.92 4.87 4.59
C PRO A 79 2.30 5.75 5.80
N GLN A 80 1.68 5.50 6.96
CA GLN A 80 1.91 6.26 8.18
C GLN A 80 2.49 5.36 9.27
N PRO A 81 3.80 5.43 9.52
CA PRO A 81 4.43 4.60 10.54
C PRO A 81 3.90 4.85 11.94
N THR A 82 3.58 6.10 12.27
CA THR A 82 3.04 6.48 13.58
C THR A 82 1.73 5.74 13.90
N VAL A 83 0.87 5.50 12.91
CA VAL A 83 -0.38 4.74 13.06
C VAL A 83 -0.07 3.27 13.33
N LEU A 84 0.85 2.67 12.57
CA LEU A 84 1.26 1.28 12.78
C LEU A 84 1.92 1.08 14.15
N ARG A 85 2.80 2.00 14.55
CA ARG A 85 3.46 1.99 15.87
C ARG A 85 2.45 2.04 17.00
N ALA A 86 1.47 2.94 16.91
CA ALA A 86 0.39 3.05 17.90
C ALA A 86 -0.42 1.74 18.00
N HIS A 87 -0.77 1.13 16.86
CA HIS A 87 -1.47 -0.16 16.82
C HIS A 87 -0.68 -1.30 17.51
N LEU A 88 0.64 -1.31 17.34
CA LEU A 88 1.53 -2.31 17.92
C LEU A 88 1.95 -2.01 19.37
N GLY A 89 1.53 -0.87 19.94
CA GLY A 89 1.91 -0.44 21.29
C GLY A 89 3.32 0.13 21.42
N LEU A 90 3.91 0.55 20.30
CA LEU A 90 5.24 1.14 20.27
C LEU A 90 5.18 2.66 20.53
N PRO A 91 6.22 3.25 21.13
CA PRO A 91 6.35 4.70 21.23
C PRO A 91 6.43 5.33 19.84
N GLY A 92 6.05 6.60 19.70
CA GLY A 92 6.09 7.30 18.41
C GLY A 92 7.50 7.45 17.82
N SER A 93 8.55 7.41 18.64
CA SER A 93 9.95 7.45 18.22
C SER A 93 10.53 6.04 18.01
N GLN A 94 11.33 5.89 16.96
CA GLN A 94 12.10 4.68 16.67
C GLN A 94 13.09 4.35 17.80
N ALA A 95 13.17 3.08 18.19
CA ALA A 95 14.18 2.58 19.12
C ALA A 95 15.31 1.87 18.37
N ALA A 96 16.52 1.83 18.94
CA ALA A 96 17.60 1.04 18.34
C ALA A 96 17.24 -0.45 18.38
N LEU A 97 17.41 -1.16 17.25
CA LEU A 97 17.20 -2.59 17.21
C LEU A 97 18.31 -3.33 17.97
N LYS A 98 17.92 -4.40 18.64
CA LYS A 98 18.85 -5.33 19.30
C LYS A 98 19.12 -6.50 18.36
N ASP A 99 20.30 -7.10 18.49
CA ASP A 99 20.67 -8.31 17.72
C ASP A 99 19.69 -9.48 17.94
N LYS A 100 19.04 -9.54 19.11
CA LYS A 100 18.00 -10.51 19.47
C LYS A 100 16.84 -9.85 20.20
N PRO A 101 15.59 -10.31 20.03
CA PRO A 101 14.44 -9.75 20.73
C PRO A 101 14.40 -10.25 22.17
N GLU A 102 14.24 -9.35 23.14
CA GLU A 102 14.07 -9.67 24.55
C GLU A 102 12.59 -9.71 24.96
N ASN A 103 11.74 -9.00 24.22
CA ASN A 103 10.30 -8.93 24.46
C ASN A 103 9.51 -8.79 23.14
N SER A 104 8.18 -8.75 23.26
CA SER A 104 7.23 -8.56 22.15
C SER A 104 7.41 -7.24 21.41
N LEU A 105 7.71 -6.14 22.11
CA LEU A 105 7.90 -4.82 21.52
C LEU A 105 9.16 -4.79 20.66
N ASP A 106 10.24 -5.48 21.04
CA ASP A 106 11.44 -5.58 20.20
C ASP A 106 11.11 -6.22 18.83
N VAL A 107 10.23 -7.23 18.80
CA VAL A 107 9.77 -7.87 17.55
C VAL A 107 8.97 -6.90 16.69
N TYR A 108 8.03 -6.17 17.31
CA TYR A 108 7.23 -5.18 16.60
C TYR A 108 8.06 -4.00 16.09
N GLU A 109 9.08 -3.59 16.85
CA GLU A 109 10.01 -2.53 16.47
C GLU A 109 10.76 -2.92 15.19
N ALA A 110 11.30 -4.16 15.13
CA ALA A 110 11.95 -4.68 13.93
C ALA A 110 10.99 -4.77 12.73
N LEU A 111 9.73 -5.18 12.96
CA LEU A 111 8.72 -5.25 11.90
C LEU A 111 8.42 -3.87 11.31
N VAL A 112 8.20 -2.85 12.14
CA VAL A 112 7.89 -1.49 11.68
C VAL A 112 9.07 -0.91 10.91
N GLN A 113 10.28 -0.97 11.49
CA GLN A 113 11.46 -0.40 10.83
C GLN A 113 11.78 -1.12 9.52
N GLY A 114 11.69 -2.45 9.50
CA GLY A 114 11.86 -3.23 8.27
C GLY A 114 10.84 -2.83 7.21
N TRP A 115 9.55 -2.70 7.59
CA TRP A 115 8.50 -2.22 6.68
C TRP A 115 8.77 -0.79 6.17
N GLU A 116 9.27 0.12 6.99
CA GLU A 116 9.65 1.48 6.56
C GLU A 116 10.79 1.47 5.53
N VAL A 117 11.85 0.70 5.80
CA VAL A 117 12.99 0.56 4.88
C VAL A 117 12.54 -0.04 3.54
N LEU A 118 11.71 -1.08 3.59
CA LEU A 118 11.17 -1.72 2.38
C LEU A 118 10.26 -0.77 1.59
N ASN A 119 9.40 0.00 2.27
CA ASN A 119 8.59 1.02 1.62
C ASN A 119 9.41 2.13 0.98
N LYS A 120 10.54 2.50 1.57
CA LYS A 120 11.49 3.43 0.96
C LYS A 120 12.13 2.84 -0.29
N ALA A 121 12.51 1.57 -0.27
CA ALA A 121 13.03 0.87 -1.44
C ALA A 121 11.99 0.81 -2.58
N ILE A 122 10.74 0.48 -2.27
CA ILE A 122 9.62 0.48 -3.24
C ILE A 122 9.40 1.87 -3.82
N LEU A 123 9.39 2.91 -2.99
CA LEU A 123 9.24 4.30 -3.43
C LEU A 123 10.31 4.68 -4.45
N LEU A 124 11.57 4.31 -4.21
CA LEU A 124 12.68 4.61 -5.11
C LEU A 124 12.61 3.80 -6.41
N ALA A 125 12.21 2.53 -6.35
CA ALA A 125 12.28 1.61 -7.48
C ALA A 125 11.04 1.62 -8.39
N ARG A 126 9.86 1.94 -7.84
CA ARG A 126 8.56 1.83 -8.53
C ARG A 126 7.65 3.06 -8.33
N GLY A 127 7.91 3.86 -7.29
CA GLY A 127 7.14 5.06 -6.99
C GLY A 127 6.11 4.86 -5.88
N GLY A 128 5.54 5.98 -5.39
CA GLY A 128 4.70 5.99 -4.20
C GLY A 128 3.40 5.18 -4.32
N ALA A 129 2.89 4.97 -5.53
CA ALA A 129 1.64 4.24 -5.76
C ALA A 129 1.76 2.76 -5.37
N TYR A 130 2.98 2.22 -5.39
CA TYR A 130 3.26 0.83 -5.06
C TYR A 130 3.64 0.62 -3.59
N GLN A 131 3.70 1.67 -2.77
CA GLN A 131 4.02 1.49 -1.35
C GLN A 131 2.93 0.71 -0.63
N LEU A 132 3.33 -0.13 0.33
CA LEU A 132 2.43 -0.93 1.13
C LEU A 132 1.93 -0.12 2.33
N GLY A 133 0.62 0.17 2.35
CA GLY A 133 -0.02 0.89 3.44
C GLY A 133 0.01 0.12 4.78
N HIS A 134 0.08 0.86 5.89
CA HIS A 134 0.14 0.32 7.25
C HIS A 134 -1.05 -0.58 7.61
N GLY A 135 -2.24 -0.30 7.07
CA GLY A 135 -3.44 -1.11 7.26
C GLY A 135 -3.27 -2.56 6.81
N ALA A 136 -2.39 -2.84 5.84
CA ALA A 136 -2.09 -4.20 5.40
C ALA A 136 -1.43 -5.05 6.50
N LEU A 137 -0.75 -4.40 7.46
CA LEU A 137 -0.10 -5.08 8.58
C LEU A 137 -0.97 -5.11 9.84
N MET A 138 -2.12 -4.43 9.86
CA MET A 138 -3.05 -4.33 11.00
C MET A 138 -4.14 -5.43 10.96
N HIS A 139 -3.74 -6.66 10.67
CA HIS A 139 -4.64 -7.79 10.40
C HIS A 139 -5.41 -8.30 11.63
N ARG A 140 -4.93 -8.00 12.85
CA ARG A 140 -5.59 -8.29 14.14
C ARG A 140 -5.06 -7.38 15.25
N ALA A 141 -5.64 -7.48 16.45
CA ALA A 141 -5.10 -6.80 17.62
C ALA A 141 -3.73 -7.38 18.01
N ALA A 142 -2.75 -6.52 18.27
CA ALA A 142 -1.39 -6.92 18.63
C ALA A 142 -1.27 -7.22 20.14
N SER A 143 -0.76 -8.41 20.48
CA SER A 143 -0.53 -8.79 21.87
C SER A 143 0.83 -8.31 22.34
N GLN A 144 0.84 -7.44 23.34
CA GLN A 144 2.08 -6.89 23.91
C GLN A 144 2.66 -7.77 25.03
N SER A 145 1.92 -8.76 25.54
CA SER A 145 2.33 -9.57 26.69
C SER A 145 3.01 -10.89 26.33
N SER A 146 2.95 -11.31 25.06
CA SER A 146 3.48 -12.60 24.62
C SER A 146 4.43 -12.44 23.44
N MET A 147 5.70 -12.83 23.64
CA MET A 147 6.70 -12.87 22.57
C MET A 147 6.32 -13.86 21.47
N ALA A 148 5.74 -15.02 21.83
CA ALA A 148 5.30 -16.01 20.84
C ALA A 148 4.20 -15.43 19.94
N ALA A 149 3.20 -14.76 20.53
CA ALA A 149 2.13 -14.12 19.77
C ALA A 149 2.67 -12.97 18.90
N ALA A 150 3.66 -12.22 19.37
CA ALA A 150 4.31 -11.17 18.58
C ALA A 150 5.09 -11.73 17.38
N LYS A 151 5.81 -12.84 17.55
CA LYS A 151 6.50 -13.54 16.46
C LYS A 151 5.50 -14.08 15.42
N GLU A 152 4.41 -14.69 15.86
CA GLU A 152 3.33 -15.15 14.96
C GLU A 152 2.70 -13.99 14.17
N TYR A 153 2.38 -12.89 14.86
CA TYR A 153 1.89 -11.68 14.22
C TYR A 153 2.86 -11.15 13.15
N ALA A 154 4.15 -11.09 13.49
CA ALA A 154 5.19 -10.63 12.57
C ALA A 154 5.33 -11.56 11.35
N LEU A 155 5.19 -12.88 11.53
CA LEU A 155 5.20 -13.85 10.43
C LEU A 155 4.03 -13.66 9.47
N GLU A 156 2.82 -13.43 9.99
CA GLU A 156 1.64 -13.12 9.18
C GLU A 156 1.83 -11.80 8.41
N ALA A 157 2.28 -10.75 9.11
CA ALA A 157 2.59 -9.46 8.50
C ALA A 157 3.68 -9.58 7.43
N TRP A 158 4.73 -10.35 7.69
CA TRP A 158 5.80 -10.63 6.73
C TRP A 158 5.29 -11.37 5.49
N ALA A 159 4.36 -12.31 5.63
CA ALA A 159 3.77 -12.98 4.47
C ALA A 159 3.08 -11.98 3.52
N THR A 160 2.37 -10.99 4.08
CA THR A 160 1.78 -9.88 3.31
C THR A 160 2.85 -9.01 2.65
N ILE A 161 3.89 -8.60 3.40
CA ILE A 161 5.01 -7.81 2.86
C ILE A 161 5.70 -8.58 1.73
N ARG A 162 5.99 -9.87 1.94
CA ARG A 162 6.70 -10.72 1.00
C ARG A 162 5.92 -10.88 -0.31
N GLY A 163 4.63 -11.19 -0.21
CA GLY A 163 3.77 -11.31 -1.40
C GLY A 163 3.72 -10.01 -2.20
N HIS A 164 3.62 -8.88 -1.52
CA HIS A 164 3.66 -7.56 -2.17
C HIS A 164 5.01 -7.29 -2.85
N LEU A 165 6.14 -7.61 -2.19
CA LEU A 165 7.46 -7.47 -2.79
C LEU A 165 7.64 -8.37 -4.03
N ASP A 166 7.16 -9.61 -3.97
CA ASP A 166 7.22 -10.55 -5.10
C ASP A 166 6.43 -10.03 -6.32
N GLU A 167 5.32 -9.33 -6.09
CA GLU A 167 4.53 -8.67 -7.15
C GLU A 167 5.25 -7.43 -7.70
N VAL A 168 5.67 -6.52 -6.81
CA VAL A 168 6.29 -5.24 -7.17
C VAL A 168 7.62 -5.42 -7.90
N PHE A 169 8.39 -6.44 -7.52
CA PHE A 169 9.70 -6.78 -8.09
C PHE A 169 9.65 -8.04 -8.94
N PHE A 170 8.49 -8.39 -9.49
CA PHE A 170 8.35 -9.56 -10.35
C PHE A 170 9.37 -9.54 -11.51
N GLY A 171 10.13 -10.63 -11.64
CA GLY A 171 11.19 -10.77 -12.66
C GLY A 171 12.52 -10.07 -12.33
N ASP A 172 12.60 -9.30 -11.24
CA ASP A 172 13.81 -8.59 -10.81
C ASP A 172 14.51 -9.35 -9.67
N THR A 173 15.15 -10.46 -10.03
CA THR A 173 15.86 -11.31 -9.05
C THR A 173 16.95 -10.54 -8.31
N ARG A 174 17.61 -9.56 -8.95
CA ARG A 174 18.67 -8.79 -8.29
C ARG A 174 18.13 -7.89 -7.19
N ALA A 175 17.03 -7.18 -7.43
CA ALA A 175 16.36 -6.40 -6.38
C ALA A 175 15.94 -7.31 -5.22
N MET A 176 15.40 -8.49 -5.51
CA MET A 176 14.98 -9.44 -4.47
C MET A 176 16.14 -10.02 -3.66
N ILE A 177 17.31 -10.23 -4.28
CA ILE A 177 18.55 -10.61 -3.58
C ILE A 177 18.95 -9.53 -2.57
N ASP A 178 18.93 -8.27 -2.99
CA ASP A 178 19.30 -7.14 -2.14
C ASP A 178 18.31 -6.95 -0.98
N ILE A 179 17.01 -6.96 -1.28
CA ILE A 179 15.92 -6.82 -0.31
C ILE A 179 15.94 -7.93 0.75
N LEU A 180 16.20 -9.17 0.34
CA LEU A 180 16.30 -10.31 1.27
C LEU A 180 17.68 -10.44 1.93
N ARG A 181 18.62 -9.54 1.60
CA ARG A 181 20.01 -9.60 2.06
C ARG A 181 20.63 -10.98 1.82
N ALA A 182 20.29 -11.63 0.70
CA ALA A 182 20.65 -13.02 0.45
C ALA A 182 22.17 -13.24 0.22
N GLU A 183 22.94 -12.16 0.03
CA GLU A 183 24.41 -12.21 -0.02
C GLU A 183 25.06 -12.11 1.38
N ASP A 184 24.28 -11.75 2.42
CA ASP A 184 24.75 -11.73 3.80
C ASP A 184 24.70 -13.15 4.40
N VAL A 185 25.82 -13.59 4.97
CA VAL A 185 25.95 -14.93 5.59
C VAL A 185 24.98 -15.17 6.73
N ALA A 186 24.50 -14.10 7.38
CA ALA A 186 23.56 -14.18 8.48
C ALA A 186 22.09 -14.12 8.01
N SER A 187 21.84 -13.94 6.71
CA SER A 187 20.49 -14.01 6.16
C SER A 187 19.97 -15.45 6.16
N PRO A 188 18.66 -15.66 6.39
CA PRO A 188 18.04 -16.97 6.18
C PRO A 188 17.97 -17.36 4.68
N TYR A 189 18.28 -16.44 3.77
CA TYR A 189 18.34 -16.67 2.34
C TYR A 189 19.79 -16.65 1.85
N SER A 190 20.07 -17.41 0.80
CA SER A 190 21.35 -17.43 0.09
C SER A 190 21.14 -17.27 -1.42
N VAL A 191 22.21 -16.94 -2.14
CA VAL A 191 22.21 -16.89 -3.61
C VAL A 191 22.95 -18.11 -4.16
N GLU A 192 22.32 -18.81 -5.08
CA GLU A 192 22.96 -19.81 -5.93
C GLU A 192 23.16 -19.21 -7.32
N GLU A 193 24.39 -19.22 -7.80
CA GLU A 193 24.75 -18.75 -9.14
C GLU A 193 25.14 -19.92 -10.02
N SER A 194 24.66 -19.91 -11.26
CA SER A 194 24.97 -20.93 -12.25
C SER A 194 24.99 -20.33 -13.66
N VAL A 195 25.36 -21.15 -14.65
CA VAL A 195 25.33 -20.78 -16.06
C VAL A 195 24.28 -21.61 -16.77
N PHE A 196 23.29 -20.96 -17.35
CA PHE A 196 22.26 -21.60 -18.16
C PHE A 196 22.23 -20.97 -19.55
N ALA A 197 22.34 -21.79 -20.60
CA ALA A 197 22.39 -21.34 -21.99
C ALA A 197 23.47 -20.26 -22.26
N GLY A 198 24.60 -20.31 -21.55
CA GLY A 198 25.69 -19.33 -21.67
C GLY A 198 25.43 -17.99 -20.97
N GLN A 199 24.34 -17.86 -20.22
CA GLN A 199 24.04 -16.70 -19.39
C GLN A 199 24.20 -17.04 -17.91
N SER A 200 24.78 -16.12 -17.14
CA SER A 200 24.77 -16.21 -15.67
C SER A 200 23.34 -16.05 -15.18
N VAL A 201 22.88 -17.01 -14.39
CA VAL A 201 21.59 -17.01 -13.72
C VAL A 201 21.81 -17.10 -12.23
N SER A 202 21.12 -16.26 -11.47
CA SER A 202 21.12 -16.28 -10.02
C SER A 202 19.74 -16.70 -9.52
N ARG A 203 19.71 -17.49 -8.46
CA ARG A 203 18.48 -17.94 -7.79
C ARG A 203 18.62 -17.73 -6.29
N ILE A 204 17.56 -17.22 -5.68
CA ILE A 204 17.46 -17.15 -4.22
C ILE A 204 17.05 -18.52 -3.69
N VAL A 205 17.82 -19.03 -2.74
CA VAL A 205 17.57 -20.28 -2.02
C VAL A 205 17.31 -19.94 -0.57
N GLY A 206 16.34 -20.59 0.06
CA GLY A 206 16.02 -20.35 1.46
C GLY A 206 14.74 -21.07 1.89
N PRO A 207 14.30 -20.84 3.13
CA PRO A 207 13.11 -21.50 3.65
C PRO A 207 11.85 -20.99 2.95
N ASN A 208 10.93 -21.92 2.64
CA ASN A 208 9.60 -21.58 2.13
C ASN A 208 8.75 -20.83 3.17
N ARG A 209 9.05 -21.04 4.47
CA ARG A 209 8.43 -20.36 5.61
C ARG A 209 9.52 -20.10 6.66
N LEU A 210 9.70 -18.84 7.02
CA LEU A 210 10.57 -18.46 8.13
C LEU A 210 9.92 -18.87 9.46
N ASP A 211 10.75 -19.19 10.46
CA ASP A 211 10.33 -19.12 11.85
C ASP A 211 10.52 -17.69 12.41
N GLY A 212 10.06 -17.47 13.64
CA GLY A 212 10.10 -16.14 14.26
C GLY A 212 11.51 -15.64 14.60
N GLU A 213 12.51 -16.50 14.73
CA GLU A 213 13.90 -16.09 14.95
C GLU A 213 14.56 -15.69 13.63
N GLN A 214 14.36 -16.50 12.59
CA GLN A 214 14.82 -16.21 11.24
C GLN A 214 14.22 -14.91 10.71
N LEU A 215 12.92 -14.68 10.93
CA LEU A 215 12.28 -13.43 10.52
C LEU A 215 12.86 -12.22 11.26
N TYR A 216 13.01 -12.31 12.59
CA TYR A 216 13.61 -11.21 13.35
C TYR A 216 15.02 -10.89 12.84
N ARG A 217 15.84 -11.92 12.59
CA ARG A 217 17.19 -11.75 12.06
C ARG A 217 17.17 -11.06 10.69
N LEU A 218 16.30 -11.48 9.80
CA LEU A 218 16.14 -10.86 8.49
C LEU A 218 15.75 -9.38 8.61
N LEU A 219 14.76 -9.05 9.43
CA LEU A 219 14.32 -7.67 9.64
C LEU A 219 15.44 -6.81 10.23
N PHE A 220 16.22 -7.36 11.17
CA PHE A 220 17.40 -6.68 11.70
C PHE A 220 18.41 -6.34 10.59
N LEU A 221 18.74 -7.30 9.71
CA LEU A 221 19.66 -7.08 8.58
C LEU A 221 19.13 -6.10 7.54
N ILE A 222 17.81 -6.07 7.32
CA ILE A 222 17.17 -5.10 6.42
C ILE A 222 17.34 -3.68 6.95
N VAL A 223 17.32 -3.50 8.27
CA VAL A 223 17.36 -2.17 8.90
C VAL A 223 18.78 -1.67 9.15
N ASP A 224 19.73 -2.56 9.46
CA ASP A 224 21.12 -2.21 9.80
C ASP A 224 22.01 -1.87 8.58
N SER A 225 21.44 -1.87 7.36
CA SER A 225 22.16 -1.69 6.09
C SER A 225 22.32 -0.25 5.62
#